data_AF-A0A7X3Y113-F1
#
_entry.id   AF-A0A7X3Y113-F1
#
_cell.length_a   1.000
_cell.length_b   1.000
_cell.length_c   1.000
_cell.angle_alpha   90.00
_cell.angle_beta   90.00
_cell.angle_gamma   90.00
#
_symmetry.space_group_name_H-M   'P 1'
#
loop_
_entity.id
_entity.type
_entity.pdbx_description
1 polymer ?
#
loop_
_entity_poly.entity_id
_entity_poly.type
_entity_poly.pdbx_seq_one_letter_code
_entity_poly.pdbx_strand_id
1 'polypeptide(L)'
;MRILAFSDWRVQKIDDVFTFVNSLEKPVDVILYAGDDVQRFQVGNTNYFTRLASHTVNKKVLAVMGNDDDPSIRSVIQSKDVHDLHKQPFVLGEFGFIGLEGSTIGPGRISYSEPSVSSHLNRQLRQLEKIKIQKLIIVSHAPPYGVLDAGRRFASEQEGIHRIGSKALTRFIQKNLVELVVCGHCHLGGRHSKQFGETLIANVSSHDHDRAPGNLALIEFESEFPPHIRWSDTRQLIDPNSLERLHGIKQKRAFRFEQAGIKTIPQMAKAKNLERISQKTNLPKNFVEKAKLNAISVMENRILRSSETNLPQNNLMFFDIETDLNQRRIWLIGILHDEKFEQFFAKDWKQEKIMLKAFLEFLGKKSGVTLVSYSGTNFDWSVVCNALKRNGLDCKNFSSIPHIDLCKSIRNSFIFPIQKYALKDLGKHLGYEFKHPDMGGLYVASAYLLHIKEKRKIDSRVFEYNKDDVCVLPYLIKKLEHV
;
A
#
# COMPACT_ATOMS: atom_id res chain seq x y z
N MET A 1 0.00 12.25 -23.82
CA MET A 1 -0.41 13.15 -22.72
C MET A 1 0.13 12.61 -21.40
N ARG A 2 0.69 13.46 -20.54
CA ARG A 2 1.24 13.12 -19.21
C ARG A 2 0.37 13.74 -18.12
N ILE A 3 -0.12 12.92 -17.21
CA ILE A 3 -0.98 13.35 -16.10
C ILE A 3 -0.31 13.01 -14.77
N LEU A 4 -0.34 13.93 -13.82
CA LEU A 4 -0.12 13.58 -12.41
C LEU A 4 -1.47 13.50 -11.69
N ALA A 5 -1.73 12.40 -11.00
CA ALA A 5 -2.96 12.19 -10.23
C ALA A 5 -2.69 11.80 -8.77
N PHE A 6 -3.49 12.37 -7.86
CA PHE A 6 -3.48 12.05 -6.43
C PHE A 6 -4.84 12.40 -5.78
N SER A 7 -5.12 11.83 -4.61
CA SER A 7 -6.32 12.16 -3.82
C SER A 7 -6.12 11.83 -2.34
N ASP A 8 -7.12 12.19 -1.52
CA ASP A 8 -7.13 11.91 -0.09
C ASP A 8 -5.84 12.43 0.58
N TRP A 9 -5.41 13.64 0.18
CA TRP A 9 -4.20 14.26 0.71
C TRP A 9 -4.53 14.85 2.08
N ARG A 10 -4.64 14.00 3.09
CA ARG A 10 -5.20 14.34 4.41
C ARG A 10 -4.16 14.76 5.45
N VAL A 11 -3.08 13.99 5.54
CA VAL A 11 -2.02 14.18 6.54
C VAL A 11 -0.66 14.54 5.93
N GLN A 12 -0.54 14.35 4.62
CA GLN A 12 0.67 14.58 3.84
C GLN A 12 0.95 16.08 3.69
N LYS A 13 2.21 16.46 3.51
CA LYS A 13 2.58 17.86 3.27
C LYS A 13 2.23 18.23 1.84
N ILE A 14 1.68 19.41 1.63
CA ILE A 14 1.36 19.91 0.28
C ILE A 14 2.66 20.14 -0.53
N ASP A 15 3.72 20.61 0.14
CA ASP A 15 5.05 20.83 -0.48
C ASP A 15 5.68 19.57 -1.08
N ASP A 16 5.29 18.38 -0.61
CA ASP A 16 5.76 17.11 -1.18
C ASP A 16 5.29 16.97 -2.63
N VAL A 17 4.09 17.46 -2.97
CA VAL A 17 3.57 17.45 -4.35
C VAL A 17 4.40 18.38 -5.23
N PHE A 18 4.73 19.58 -4.75
CA PHE A 18 5.60 20.52 -5.48
C PHE A 18 6.99 19.94 -5.71
N THR A 19 7.57 19.33 -4.67
CA THR A 19 8.88 18.69 -4.76
C THR A 19 8.88 17.58 -5.80
N PHE A 20 7.82 16.76 -5.84
CA PHE A 20 7.67 15.72 -6.85
C PHE A 20 7.51 16.28 -8.26
N VAL A 21 6.63 17.26 -8.46
CA VAL A 21 6.42 17.87 -9.78
C VAL A 21 7.72 18.50 -10.31
N ASN A 22 8.48 19.16 -9.45
CA ASN A 22 9.77 19.78 -9.81
C ASN A 22 10.90 18.78 -10.07
N SER A 23 10.77 17.52 -9.60
CA SER A 23 11.77 16.49 -9.86
C SER A 23 11.51 15.71 -11.16
N LEU A 24 10.39 15.96 -11.85
CA LEU A 24 10.09 15.32 -13.12
C LEU A 24 10.97 15.88 -14.24
N GLU A 25 11.62 14.99 -15.00
CA GLU A 25 12.42 15.36 -16.18
C GLU A 25 11.61 16.11 -17.25
N LYS A 26 10.32 15.80 -17.35
CA LYS A 26 9.38 16.43 -18.29
C LYS A 26 8.13 16.84 -17.52
N PRO A 27 7.62 18.07 -17.75
CA PRO A 27 6.41 18.54 -17.09
C PRO A 27 5.20 17.66 -17.44
N VAL A 28 4.20 17.69 -16.58
CA VAL A 28 2.89 17.07 -16.87
C VAL A 28 2.00 18.06 -17.61
N ASP A 29 1.12 17.54 -18.45
CA ASP A 29 0.16 18.35 -19.20
C ASP A 29 -0.91 18.94 -18.27
N VAL A 30 -1.35 18.15 -17.30
CA VAL A 30 -2.41 18.48 -16.34
C VAL A 30 -2.25 17.68 -15.04
N ILE A 31 -2.75 18.23 -13.95
CA ILE A 31 -2.86 17.53 -12.66
C ILE A 31 -4.32 17.18 -12.39
N LEU A 32 -4.59 15.98 -11.86
CA LEU A 32 -5.91 15.53 -11.42
C LEU A 32 -5.95 15.37 -9.90
N TYR A 33 -6.98 15.94 -9.27
CA TYR A 33 -7.26 15.75 -7.84
C TYR A 33 -8.60 15.03 -7.64
N ALA A 34 -8.58 13.79 -7.15
CA ALA A 34 -9.78 12.96 -7.01
C ALA A 34 -10.47 13.08 -5.62
N GLY A 35 -10.36 14.24 -4.98
CA GLY A 35 -11.18 14.63 -3.83
C GLY A 35 -10.64 14.34 -2.43
N ASP A 36 -11.44 14.79 -1.46
CA ASP A 36 -11.24 14.89 -0.01
C ASP A 36 -10.15 15.87 0.43
N ASP A 37 -10.38 16.59 1.53
CA ASP A 37 -9.44 17.53 2.15
C ASP A 37 -9.04 18.72 1.24
N VAL A 38 -9.95 19.13 0.35
CA VAL A 38 -9.78 20.28 -0.56
C VAL A 38 -9.44 21.56 0.21
N GLN A 39 -10.02 21.76 1.41
CA GLN A 39 -9.79 22.96 2.22
C GLN A 39 -8.31 23.20 2.53
N ARG A 40 -7.51 22.13 2.67
CA ARG A 40 -6.08 22.22 2.98
C ARG A 40 -5.30 22.99 1.91
N PHE A 41 -5.80 23.00 0.67
CA PHE A 41 -5.18 23.69 -0.46
C PHE A 41 -5.49 25.19 -0.48
N GLN A 42 -6.18 25.73 0.53
CA GLN A 42 -6.39 27.16 0.71
C GLN A 42 -5.79 27.62 2.04
N VAL A 43 -4.75 28.47 1.98
CA VAL A 43 -4.12 29.07 3.17
C VAL A 43 -4.04 30.59 3.00
N GLY A 44 -4.84 31.32 3.78
CA GLY A 44 -5.04 32.75 3.59
C GLY A 44 -5.52 33.04 2.16
N ASN A 45 -4.82 33.93 1.45
CA ASN A 45 -5.10 34.26 0.04
C ASN A 45 -4.44 33.29 -0.96
N THR A 46 -3.68 32.30 -0.49
CA THR A 46 -2.95 31.38 -1.36
C THR A 46 -3.78 30.13 -1.64
N ASN A 47 -4.08 29.90 -2.91
CA ASN A 47 -4.60 28.64 -3.41
C ASN A 47 -3.47 27.77 -3.98
N TYR A 48 -3.21 26.63 -3.34
CA TYR A 48 -2.14 25.71 -3.74
C TYR A 48 -2.45 24.93 -5.01
N PHE A 49 -3.72 24.72 -5.38
CA PHE A 49 -4.05 24.16 -6.70
C PHE A 49 -3.71 25.13 -7.83
N THR A 50 -3.99 26.43 -7.67
CA THR A 50 -3.56 27.45 -8.63
C THR A 50 -2.03 27.48 -8.77
N ARG A 51 -1.30 27.33 -7.65
CA ARG A 51 0.17 27.22 -7.70
C ARG A 51 0.61 25.93 -8.40
N LEU A 52 0.00 24.78 -8.10
CA LEU A 52 0.32 23.53 -8.79
C LEU A 52 0.06 23.61 -10.29
N ALA A 53 -1.04 24.25 -10.69
CA ALA A 53 -1.37 24.46 -12.10
C ALA A 53 -0.21 25.14 -12.84
N SER A 54 0.49 26.12 -12.24
CA SER A 54 1.60 26.82 -12.90
C SER A 54 2.80 25.94 -13.26
N HIS A 55 2.91 24.74 -12.69
CA HIS A 55 3.94 23.76 -13.03
C HIS A 55 3.51 22.79 -14.15
N THR A 56 2.29 22.92 -14.67
CA THR A 56 1.76 22.08 -15.76
C THR A 56 1.86 22.82 -17.09
N VAL A 57 2.00 22.08 -18.20
CA VAL A 57 2.08 22.65 -19.55
C VAL A 57 0.86 23.51 -19.86
N ASN A 58 -0.33 23.04 -19.49
CA ASN A 58 -1.60 23.70 -19.83
C ASN A 58 -2.10 24.65 -18.75
N LYS A 59 -1.31 24.89 -17.68
CA LYS A 59 -1.73 25.68 -16.52
C LYS A 59 -3.09 25.22 -15.98
N LYS A 60 -3.23 23.91 -15.71
CA LYS A 60 -4.47 23.33 -15.21
C LYS A 60 -4.31 22.28 -14.13
N VAL A 61 -5.18 22.40 -13.13
CA VAL A 61 -5.60 21.32 -12.23
C VAL A 61 -7.07 21.02 -12.50
N LEU A 62 -7.44 19.76 -12.72
CA LEU A 62 -8.84 19.32 -12.77
C LEU A 62 -9.16 18.60 -11.46
N ALA A 63 -10.17 19.05 -10.74
CA ALA A 63 -10.48 18.55 -9.41
C ALA A 63 -11.96 18.20 -9.25
N VAL A 64 -12.23 17.22 -8.41
CA VAL A 64 -13.54 16.93 -7.83
C VAL A 64 -13.44 17.02 -6.31
N MET A 65 -14.54 17.29 -5.63
CA MET A 65 -14.62 17.21 -4.17
C MET A 65 -14.81 15.75 -3.72
N GLY A 66 -14.39 15.43 -2.51
CA GLY A 66 -14.67 14.15 -1.89
C GLY A 66 -15.91 14.18 -1.01
N ASN A 67 -16.25 13.05 -0.39
CA ASN A 67 -17.44 12.96 0.45
C ASN A 67 -17.26 13.70 1.79
N ASP A 68 -16.03 13.88 2.27
CA ASP A 68 -15.76 14.55 3.55
C ASP A 68 -15.59 16.07 3.42
N ASP A 69 -15.46 16.59 2.19
CA ASP A 69 -15.35 18.02 1.94
C ASP A 69 -16.66 18.75 2.29
N ASP A 70 -16.52 19.99 2.78
CA ASP A 70 -17.67 20.85 3.01
C ASP A 70 -18.14 21.50 1.69
N PRO A 71 -19.43 21.41 1.30
CA PRO A 71 -19.91 22.06 0.07
C PRO A 71 -19.59 23.56 -0.04
N SER A 72 -19.44 24.27 1.10
CA SER A 72 -19.11 25.70 1.15
C SER A 72 -17.70 26.04 0.70
N ILE A 73 -16.75 25.09 0.70
CA ILE A 73 -15.36 25.32 0.28
C ILE A 73 -15.13 25.11 -1.23
N ARG A 74 -16.20 24.91 -2.01
CA ARG A 74 -16.09 24.66 -3.47
C ARG A 74 -15.29 25.72 -4.23
N SER A 75 -15.30 26.97 -3.75
CA SER A 75 -14.52 28.06 -4.37
C SER A 75 -13.02 27.75 -4.50
N VAL A 76 -12.47 26.87 -3.65
CA VAL A 76 -11.08 26.42 -3.72
C VAL A 76 -10.78 25.70 -5.05
N ILE A 77 -11.72 24.89 -5.56
CA ILE A 77 -11.57 24.20 -6.86
C ILE A 77 -12.16 24.97 -8.05
N GLN A 78 -12.61 26.21 -7.82
CA GLN A 78 -13.07 27.15 -8.85
C GLN A 78 -12.13 28.37 -8.97
N SER A 79 -10.96 28.29 -8.32
CA SER A 79 -9.93 29.32 -8.36
C SER A 79 -9.23 29.35 -9.72
N LYS A 80 -8.44 30.41 -9.97
CA LYS A 80 -7.68 30.56 -11.21
C LYS A 80 -6.93 29.27 -11.56
N ASP A 81 -7.04 28.84 -12.82
CA ASP A 81 -6.35 27.65 -13.35
C ASP A 81 -6.75 26.31 -12.70
N VAL A 82 -7.79 26.31 -11.86
CA VAL A 82 -8.40 25.11 -11.28
C VAL A 82 -9.79 24.93 -11.88
N HIS A 83 -10.11 23.70 -12.29
CA HIS A 83 -11.37 23.38 -12.95
C HIS A 83 -12.17 22.39 -12.11
N ASP A 84 -13.34 22.83 -11.64
CA ASP A 84 -14.33 21.98 -10.97
C ASP A 84 -14.98 21.04 -12.00
N LEU A 85 -14.43 19.83 -12.09
CA LEU A 85 -14.80 18.85 -13.10
C LEU A 85 -16.18 18.23 -12.82
N HIS A 86 -16.70 18.35 -11.60
CA HIS A 86 -18.07 17.91 -11.32
C HIS A 86 -19.09 18.88 -11.94
N LYS A 87 -18.80 20.19 -11.95
CA LYS A 87 -19.71 21.18 -12.53
C LYS A 87 -19.73 21.16 -14.05
N GLN A 88 -18.56 21.03 -14.67
CA GLN A 88 -18.43 21.12 -16.12
C GLN A 88 -17.34 20.16 -16.62
N PRO A 89 -17.56 19.44 -17.74
CA PRO A 89 -16.52 18.67 -18.37
C PRO A 89 -15.41 19.58 -18.92
N PHE A 90 -14.24 19.01 -19.14
CA PHE A 90 -13.07 19.72 -19.66
C PHE A 90 -12.53 19.00 -20.90
N VAL A 91 -11.99 19.74 -21.86
CA VAL A 91 -11.39 19.17 -23.07
C VAL A 91 -9.95 19.65 -23.19
N LEU A 92 -9.03 18.71 -23.42
CA LEU A 92 -7.63 18.97 -23.67
C LEU A 92 -7.17 18.16 -24.89
N GLY A 93 -7.01 18.83 -26.03
CA GLY A 93 -6.72 18.15 -27.29
C GLY A 93 -7.81 17.13 -27.64
N GLU A 94 -7.42 15.88 -27.84
CA GLU A 94 -8.34 14.78 -28.14
C GLU A 94 -9.04 14.16 -26.91
N PHE A 95 -8.68 14.61 -25.70
CA PHE A 95 -9.15 14.04 -24.44
C PHE A 95 -10.31 14.85 -23.86
N GLY A 96 -11.41 14.17 -23.55
CA GLY A 96 -12.50 14.70 -22.74
C GLY A 96 -12.45 14.18 -21.31
N PHE A 97 -12.72 15.07 -20.36
CA PHE A 97 -12.71 14.80 -18.93
C PHE A 97 -14.09 15.06 -18.33
N ILE A 98 -14.60 14.13 -17.53
CA ILE A 98 -15.83 14.31 -16.74
C ILE A 98 -15.56 14.03 -15.25
N GLY A 99 -16.23 14.75 -14.37
CA GLY A 99 -15.99 14.67 -12.92
C GLY A 99 -17.16 14.12 -12.12
N LEU A 100 -16.90 13.28 -11.12
CA LEU A 100 -17.88 12.78 -10.16
C LEU A 100 -17.36 13.02 -8.74
N GLU A 101 -17.95 13.96 -8.01
CA GLU A 101 -17.59 14.24 -6.62
C GLU A 101 -18.43 13.40 -5.64
N GLY A 102 -17.98 13.36 -4.38
CA GLY A 102 -18.70 12.68 -3.29
C GLY A 102 -18.79 11.16 -3.43
N SER A 103 -19.73 10.56 -2.69
CA SER A 103 -19.95 9.11 -2.68
C SER A 103 -21.43 8.73 -2.81
N THR A 104 -21.72 7.46 -3.13
CA THR A 104 -23.10 6.92 -3.16
C THR A 104 -23.50 6.16 -1.91
N ILE A 105 -22.54 5.87 -1.04
CA ILE A 105 -22.71 5.13 0.21
C ILE A 105 -21.67 5.59 1.23
N GLY A 106 -21.94 5.33 2.51
CA GLY A 106 -21.06 5.69 3.60
C GLY A 106 -21.32 7.09 4.16
N PRO A 107 -20.64 7.47 5.25
CA PRO A 107 -20.76 8.80 5.83
C PRO A 107 -20.12 9.86 4.91
N GLY A 108 -20.61 11.09 4.96
CA GLY A 108 -20.05 12.21 4.21
C GLY A 108 -21.03 13.39 4.14
N ARG A 109 -20.51 14.60 3.87
CA ARG A 109 -21.30 15.81 3.62
C ARG A 109 -21.79 15.88 2.17
N ILE A 110 -21.05 15.27 1.25
CA ILE A 110 -21.39 15.24 -0.18
C ILE A 110 -21.72 13.79 -0.58
N SER A 111 -23.01 13.51 -0.74
CA SER A 111 -23.50 12.19 -1.16
C SER A 111 -24.59 12.31 -2.22
N TYR A 112 -24.62 11.33 -3.14
CA TYR A 112 -25.57 11.27 -4.24
C TYR A 112 -26.22 9.90 -4.35
N SER A 113 -27.49 9.87 -4.73
CA SER A 113 -28.13 8.62 -5.10
C SER A 113 -27.57 8.08 -6.43
N GLU A 114 -27.54 6.76 -6.59
CA GLU A 114 -27.09 6.12 -7.85
C GLU A 114 -27.84 6.64 -9.10
N PRO A 115 -29.16 6.91 -9.08
CA PRO A 115 -29.85 7.56 -10.20
C PRO A 115 -29.35 8.99 -10.51
N SER A 116 -29.01 9.77 -9.47
CA SER A 116 -28.43 11.10 -9.64
C SER A 116 -27.06 11.02 -10.31
N VAL A 117 -26.19 10.11 -9.84
CA VAL A 117 -24.89 9.85 -10.47
C VAL A 117 -25.03 9.44 -11.93
N SER A 118 -25.94 8.51 -12.23
CA SER A 118 -26.21 8.09 -13.62
C SER A 118 -26.64 9.27 -14.49
N SER A 119 -27.58 10.09 -14.01
CA SER A 119 -28.08 11.25 -14.74
C SER A 119 -26.97 12.29 -14.96
N HIS A 120 -26.12 12.47 -13.95
CA HIS A 120 -24.99 13.39 -13.98
C HIS A 120 -23.94 13.00 -15.02
N LEU A 121 -23.48 11.74 -15.02
CA LEU A 121 -22.48 11.24 -15.98
C LEU A 121 -22.98 11.35 -17.42
N ASN A 122 -24.21 10.92 -17.68
CA ASN A 122 -24.80 11.02 -19.02
C ASN A 122 -24.97 12.48 -19.48
N ARG A 123 -25.24 13.42 -18.56
CA ARG A 123 -25.32 14.85 -18.90
C ARG A 123 -23.97 15.40 -19.33
N GLN A 124 -22.90 15.07 -18.61
CA GLN A 124 -21.55 15.53 -18.99
C GLN A 124 -21.09 14.90 -20.31
N LEU A 125 -21.37 13.61 -20.54
CA LEU A 125 -21.06 12.95 -21.81
C LEU A 125 -21.70 13.66 -23.01
N ARG A 126 -23.00 13.99 -22.92
CA ARG A 126 -23.72 14.76 -23.97
C ARG A 126 -23.13 16.14 -24.24
N GLN A 127 -22.48 16.75 -23.26
CA GLN A 127 -21.79 18.03 -23.46
C GLN A 127 -20.49 17.85 -24.26
N LEU A 128 -19.79 16.72 -24.07
CA LEU A 128 -18.57 16.37 -24.80
C LEU A 128 -18.82 15.86 -26.23
N GLU A 129 -19.96 15.21 -26.49
CA GLU A 129 -20.37 14.77 -27.84
C GLU A 129 -20.40 15.94 -28.85
N LYS A 130 -20.66 17.17 -28.37
CA LYS A 130 -20.66 18.38 -29.20
C LYS A 130 -19.26 18.82 -29.66
N ILE A 131 -18.21 18.30 -29.03
CA ILE A 131 -16.82 18.78 -29.17
C ILE A 131 -15.93 17.74 -29.89
N LYS A 132 -16.47 16.57 -30.24
CA LYS A 132 -15.76 15.48 -30.96
C LYS A 132 -14.42 15.07 -30.32
N ILE A 133 -14.46 14.70 -29.05
CA ILE A 133 -13.32 14.05 -28.37
C ILE A 133 -13.06 12.65 -28.96
N GLN A 134 -11.83 12.13 -28.80
CA GLN A 134 -11.50 10.74 -29.15
C GLN A 134 -11.39 9.84 -27.92
N LYS A 135 -10.97 10.39 -26.79
CA LYS A 135 -10.64 9.61 -25.57
C LYS A 135 -11.34 10.21 -24.37
N LEU A 136 -11.99 9.37 -23.56
CA LEU A 136 -12.74 9.80 -22.38
C LEU A 136 -12.05 9.37 -21.09
N ILE A 137 -11.85 10.33 -20.18
CA ILE A 137 -11.29 10.14 -18.85
C ILE A 137 -12.30 10.59 -17.80
N ILE A 138 -12.48 9.78 -16.76
CA ILE A 138 -13.34 10.10 -15.62
C ILE A 138 -12.46 10.37 -14.40
N VAL A 139 -12.67 11.48 -13.71
CA VAL A 139 -12.15 11.71 -12.37
C VAL A 139 -13.30 11.57 -11.40
N SER A 140 -13.25 10.57 -10.54
CA SER A 140 -14.34 10.25 -9.62
C SER A 140 -13.82 10.11 -8.21
N HIS A 141 -14.40 10.77 -7.22
CA HIS A 141 -13.99 10.49 -5.85
C HIS A 141 -14.31 9.04 -5.47
N ALA A 142 -15.56 8.60 -5.64
CA ALA A 142 -15.93 7.21 -5.43
C ALA A 142 -15.37 6.27 -6.53
N PRO A 143 -14.80 5.11 -6.18
CA PRO A 143 -14.42 4.09 -7.16
C PRO A 143 -15.65 3.45 -7.82
N PRO A 144 -15.50 2.78 -8.98
CA PRO A 144 -16.58 1.96 -9.53
C PRO A 144 -16.87 0.75 -8.62
N TYR A 145 -18.16 0.45 -8.40
CA TYR A 145 -18.58 -0.71 -7.62
C TYR A 145 -17.97 -2.01 -8.18
N GLY A 146 -17.33 -2.77 -7.30
CA GLY A 146 -16.67 -4.04 -7.60
C GLY A 146 -15.21 -3.92 -8.08
N VAL A 147 -14.66 -2.71 -8.22
CA VAL A 147 -13.29 -2.48 -8.71
C VAL A 147 -12.57 -1.48 -7.80
N LEU A 148 -11.57 -1.96 -7.04
CA LEU A 148 -10.76 -1.15 -6.11
C LEU A 148 -11.59 -0.40 -5.05
N ASP A 149 -12.73 -0.96 -4.66
CA ASP A 149 -13.77 -0.33 -3.83
C ASP A 149 -14.03 -1.07 -2.51
N ALA A 150 -13.08 -1.89 -2.06
CA ALA A 150 -13.23 -2.70 -0.87
C ALA A 150 -12.88 -1.88 0.39
N GLY A 151 -13.91 -1.45 1.13
CA GLY A 151 -13.78 -0.66 2.36
C GLY A 151 -13.79 -1.54 3.62
N ARG A 152 -12.91 -1.23 4.59
CA ARG A 152 -12.89 -1.85 5.93
C ARG A 152 -13.49 -0.96 7.00
N ARG A 153 -13.21 0.35 6.94
CA ARG A 153 -13.74 1.33 7.88
C ARG A 153 -15.26 1.34 7.76
N PHE A 154 -15.97 1.27 8.88
CA PHE A 154 -17.44 1.16 8.95
C PHE A 154 -18.03 -0.17 8.44
N ALA A 155 -17.20 -1.18 8.11
CA ALA A 155 -17.71 -2.54 7.95
C ALA A 155 -18.12 -3.09 9.33
N SER A 156 -19.21 -3.85 9.39
CA SER A 156 -19.53 -4.57 10.63
C SER A 156 -18.42 -5.58 10.96
N GLU A 157 -18.21 -5.87 12.24
CA GLU A 157 -17.20 -6.86 12.68
C GLU A 157 -17.40 -8.23 12.02
N GLN A 158 -18.66 -8.58 11.72
CA GLN A 158 -19.02 -9.83 11.05
C GLN A 158 -18.66 -9.83 9.56
N GLU A 159 -18.78 -8.69 8.88
CA GLU A 159 -18.50 -8.60 7.44
C GLU A 159 -17.00 -8.43 7.16
N GLY A 160 -16.26 -7.72 8.03
CA GLY A 160 -14.83 -7.42 7.88
C GLY A 160 -14.48 -6.50 6.70
N ILE A 161 -15.29 -6.51 5.63
CA ILE A 161 -15.15 -5.69 4.42
C ILE A 161 -16.52 -5.44 3.76
N HIS A 162 -16.68 -4.29 3.11
CA HIS A 162 -17.84 -3.97 2.29
C HIS A 162 -17.44 -3.22 1.01
N ARG A 163 -18.39 -3.01 0.10
CA ARG A 163 -18.18 -2.31 -1.16
C ARG A 163 -18.67 -0.87 -1.04
N ILE A 164 -17.79 0.09 -1.33
CA ILE A 164 -18.11 1.53 -1.22
C ILE A 164 -18.19 2.23 -2.58
N GLY A 165 -18.04 1.49 -3.68
CA GLY A 165 -18.05 2.06 -5.02
C GLY A 165 -19.44 2.37 -5.56
N SER A 166 -19.49 3.21 -6.61
CA SER A 166 -20.73 3.56 -7.30
C SER A 166 -21.12 2.52 -8.36
N LYS A 167 -22.35 2.00 -8.25
CA LYS A 167 -22.94 1.08 -9.24
C LYS A 167 -23.29 1.80 -10.54
N ALA A 168 -23.71 3.05 -10.48
CA ALA A 168 -23.97 3.89 -11.63
C ALA A 168 -22.70 4.15 -12.43
N LEU A 169 -21.58 4.45 -11.77
CA LEU A 169 -20.28 4.59 -12.43
C LEU A 169 -19.88 3.28 -13.14
N THR A 170 -19.97 2.13 -12.48
CA THR A 170 -19.70 0.83 -13.12
C THR A 170 -20.54 0.62 -14.38
N ARG A 171 -21.85 0.85 -14.29
CA ARG A 171 -22.77 0.71 -15.45
C ARG A 171 -22.47 1.71 -16.57
N PHE A 172 -22.02 2.91 -16.22
CA PHE A 172 -21.63 3.92 -17.20
C PHE A 172 -20.39 3.46 -17.98
N ILE A 173 -19.36 2.99 -17.27
CA ILE A 173 -18.11 2.48 -17.87
C ILE A 173 -18.39 1.25 -18.76
N GLN A 174 -19.30 0.36 -18.35
CA GLN A 174 -19.66 -0.81 -19.17
C GLN A 174 -20.38 -0.47 -20.47
N LYS A 175 -20.98 0.72 -20.58
CA LYS A 175 -21.80 1.13 -21.72
C LYS A 175 -21.11 2.10 -22.66
N ASN A 176 -19.98 2.68 -22.26
CA ASN A 176 -19.31 3.74 -22.98
C ASN A 176 -17.81 3.43 -23.04
N LEU A 177 -17.16 3.82 -24.13
CA LEU A 177 -15.70 3.74 -24.23
C LEU A 177 -15.07 4.77 -23.31
N VAL A 178 -14.53 4.30 -22.20
CA VAL A 178 -13.80 5.09 -21.21
C VAL A 178 -12.38 4.53 -21.15
N GLU A 179 -11.38 5.37 -21.35
CA GLU A 179 -9.98 4.93 -21.34
C GLU A 179 -9.47 4.73 -19.92
N LEU A 180 -9.81 5.68 -19.05
CA LEU A 180 -9.26 5.78 -17.71
C LEU A 180 -10.29 6.32 -16.73
N VAL A 181 -10.37 5.69 -15.57
CA VAL A 181 -11.00 6.25 -14.38
C VAL A 181 -9.95 6.44 -13.31
N VAL A 182 -9.74 7.69 -12.90
CA VAL A 182 -8.92 8.04 -11.75
C VAL A 182 -9.85 8.25 -10.55
N CYS A 183 -9.67 7.48 -9.49
CA CYS A 183 -10.50 7.56 -8.30
C CYS A 183 -9.77 7.63 -6.96
N GLY A 184 -10.50 8.02 -5.90
CA GLY A 184 -10.01 8.10 -4.52
C GLY A 184 -10.85 7.26 -3.56
N HIS A 185 -11.13 7.81 -2.37
CA HIS A 185 -12.10 7.33 -1.37
C HIS A 185 -11.75 5.99 -0.68
N CYS A 186 -11.50 4.95 -1.47
CA CYS A 186 -11.18 3.62 -0.97
C CYS A 186 -9.67 3.46 -0.75
N HIS A 187 -9.20 3.82 0.44
CA HIS A 187 -7.75 3.82 0.75
C HIS A 187 -7.09 2.45 0.64
N LEU A 188 -7.85 1.37 0.86
CA LEU A 188 -7.35 -0.01 0.65
C LEU A 188 -7.09 -0.32 -0.82
N GLY A 189 -7.80 0.34 -1.73
CA GLY A 189 -7.54 0.29 -3.17
C GLY A 189 -6.49 1.29 -3.63
N GLY A 190 -6.04 2.21 -2.77
CA GLY A 190 -5.08 3.24 -3.11
C GLY A 190 -3.76 2.68 -3.63
N ARG A 191 -3.16 3.37 -4.60
CA ARG A 191 -1.94 2.97 -5.32
C ARG A 191 -2.04 1.65 -6.08
N HIS A 192 -3.24 1.30 -6.52
CA HIS A 192 -3.46 0.14 -7.38
C HIS A 192 -4.21 0.56 -8.64
N SER A 193 -3.95 -0.17 -9.71
CA SER A 193 -4.75 -0.11 -10.93
C SER A 193 -5.31 -1.49 -11.28
N LYS A 194 -6.42 -1.50 -12.00
CA LYS A 194 -7.06 -2.73 -12.47
C LYS A 194 -7.75 -2.48 -13.80
N GLN A 195 -7.48 -3.36 -14.77
CA GLN A 195 -8.24 -3.41 -16.01
C GLN A 195 -9.66 -3.93 -15.74
N PHE A 196 -10.67 -3.21 -16.22
CA PHE A 196 -12.07 -3.58 -16.12
C PHE A 196 -12.76 -3.40 -17.49
N GLY A 197 -12.91 -4.50 -18.22
CA GLY A 197 -13.26 -4.43 -19.65
C GLY A 197 -12.13 -3.73 -20.40
N GLU A 198 -12.46 -2.72 -21.20
CA GLU A 198 -11.50 -1.90 -21.95
C GLU A 198 -10.98 -0.70 -21.13
N THR A 199 -11.56 -0.43 -19.96
CA THR A 199 -11.20 0.71 -19.13
C THR A 199 -10.15 0.37 -18.07
N LEU A 200 -9.11 1.19 -17.97
CA LEU A 200 -8.18 1.15 -16.84
C LEU A 200 -8.76 1.92 -15.65
N ILE A 201 -8.85 1.29 -14.48
CA ILE A 201 -9.25 1.95 -13.24
C ILE A 201 -7.99 2.15 -12.38
N ALA A 202 -7.73 3.37 -11.93
CA ALA A 202 -6.60 3.72 -11.07
C ALA A 202 -7.10 4.43 -9.81
N ASN A 203 -6.90 3.79 -8.64
CA ASN A 203 -7.26 4.42 -7.37
C ASN A 203 -6.00 5.06 -6.76
N VAL A 204 -6.02 6.38 -6.66
CA VAL A 204 -4.89 7.24 -6.26
C VAL A 204 -4.98 7.74 -4.82
N SER A 205 -5.90 7.18 -4.02
CA SER A 205 -6.07 7.55 -2.61
C SER A 205 -4.83 7.30 -1.78
N SER A 206 -4.54 8.25 -0.90
CA SER A 206 -3.53 8.13 0.17
C SER A 206 -4.21 7.72 1.48
N HIS A 207 -3.46 7.04 2.36
CA HIS A 207 -3.97 6.74 3.70
C HIS A 207 -3.97 8.00 4.60
N ASP A 208 -4.76 7.94 5.67
CA ASP A 208 -5.03 9.06 6.59
C ASP A 208 -4.43 8.86 8.01
N HIS A 209 -3.75 7.75 8.28
CA HIS A 209 -3.05 7.54 9.55
C HIS A 209 -1.83 8.47 9.68
N ASP A 210 -1.44 8.82 10.91
CA ASP A 210 -0.30 9.74 11.16
C ASP A 210 0.92 9.37 10.30
N ARG A 211 1.37 10.32 9.47
CA ARG A 211 2.53 10.22 8.55
C ARG A 211 2.39 9.14 7.48
N ALA A 212 1.17 8.80 7.09
CA ALA A 212 0.94 8.00 5.90
C ALA A 212 1.65 8.63 4.69
N PRO A 213 2.39 7.85 3.87
CA PRO A 213 2.97 8.37 2.65
C PRO A 213 1.87 8.81 1.68
N GLY A 214 2.14 9.86 0.90
CA GLY A 214 1.23 10.31 -0.14
C GLY A 214 1.44 9.54 -1.42
N ASN A 215 0.38 8.97 -1.98
CA ASN A 215 0.43 8.24 -3.23
C ASN A 215 0.31 9.20 -4.41
N LEU A 216 1.16 9.01 -5.42
CA LEU A 216 1.21 9.80 -6.64
C LEU A 216 1.23 8.86 -7.84
N ALA A 217 0.38 9.11 -8.83
CA ALA A 217 0.34 8.39 -10.10
C ALA A 217 0.80 9.30 -11.23
N LEU A 218 1.91 8.95 -11.89
CA LEU A 218 2.27 9.54 -13.18
C LEU A 218 1.69 8.65 -14.28
N ILE A 219 0.73 9.18 -15.03
CA ILE A 219 -0.03 8.45 -16.05
C ILE A 219 0.36 8.99 -17.42
N GLU A 220 0.82 8.10 -18.29
CA GLU A 220 1.35 8.45 -19.60
C GLU A 220 0.52 7.77 -20.68
N PHE A 221 -0.17 8.59 -21.47
CA PHE A 221 -0.85 8.19 -22.70
C PHE A 221 0.16 8.28 -23.83
N GLU A 222 0.69 7.11 -24.21
CA GLU A 222 1.52 6.89 -25.39
C GLU A 222 0.66 6.39 -26.57
N SER A 223 1.27 5.77 -27.58
CA SER A 223 0.56 5.16 -28.71
C SER A 223 -0.14 3.83 -28.36
N GLU A 224 0.24 3.20 -27.25
CA GLU A 224 -0.33 1.92 -26.79
C GLU A 224 -1.41 2.13 -25.72
N PHE A 225 -2.41 1.25 -25.72
CA PHE A 225 -3.48 1.17 -24.71
C PHE A 225 -3.39 -0.14 -23.93
N PRO A 226 -3.69 -0.14 -22.61
CA PRO A 226 -4.12 0.98 -21.77
C PRO A 226 -2.97 1.97 -21.43
N PRO A 227 -3.24 3.18 -20.90
CA PRO A 227 -2.19 4.11 -20.52
C PRO A 227 -1.27 3.52 -19.44
N HIS A 228 0.02 3.84 -19.52
CA HIS A 228 1.01 3.36 -18.56
C HIS A 228 0.94 4.19 -17.26
N ILE A 229 0.98 3.53 -16.10
CA ILE A 229 0.97 4.19 -14.78
C ILE A 229 2.27 3.88 -14.04
N ARG A 230 3.05 4.92 -13.76
CA ARG A 230 4.20 4.85 -12.85
C ARG A 230 3.80 5.34 -11.47
N TRP A 231 3.79 4.43 -10.51
CA TRP A 231 3.45 4.74 -9.11
C TRP A 231 4.64 5.27 -8.32
N SER A 232 4.39 6.36 -7.59
CA SER A 232 5.35 7.03 -6.71
C SER A 232 4.72 7.30 -5.34
N ASP A 233 5.55 7.58 -4.34
CA ASP A 233 5.07 8.10 -3.07
C ASP A 233 6.07 9.04 -2.39
N THR A 234 5.60 9.80 -1.40
CA THR A 234 6.40 10.83 -0.74
C THR A 234 7.66 10.32 -0.01
N ARG A 235 7.81 9.01 0.26
CA ARG A 235 9.03 8.45 0.87
C ARG A 235 10.23 8.57 -0.06
N GLN A 236 10.02 8.58 -1.37
CA GLN A 236 11.12 8.74 -2.32
C GLN A 236 11.71 10.16 -2.29
N LEU A 237 10.96 11.13 -1.76
CA LEU A 237 11.37 12.53 -1.61
C LEU A 237 12.22 12.78 -0.36
N ILE A 238 12.33 11.79 0.54
CA ILE A 238 13.17 11.89 1.73
C ILE A 238 14.63 12.03 1.29
N ASP A 239 15.33 13.06 1.74
CA ASP A 239 16.74 13.32 1.45
C ASP A 239 17.59 12.02 1.61
N PRO A 240 18.47 11.69 0.64
CA PRO A 240 19.33 10.49 0.70
C PRO A 240 20.20 10.38 1.95
N ASN A 241 20.59 11.51 2.53
CA ASN A 241 21.36 11.62 3.77
C ASN A 241 20.47 11.78 5.01
N SER A 242 19.15 11.79 4.89
CA SER A 242 18.25 11.86 6.04
C SER A 242 18.37 10.63 6.93
N LEU A 243 18.41 10.84 8.24
CA LEU A 243 18.34 9.77 9.23
C LEU A 243 17.04 8.96 9.14
N GLU A 244 15.99 9.50 8.53
CA GLU A 244 14.75 8.76 8.32
C GLU A 244 14.91 7.54 7.40
N ARG A 245 16.00 7.45 6.64
CA ARG A 245 16.33 6.27 5.83
C ARG A 245 16.96 5.14 6.64
N LEU A 246 17.30 5.37 7.91
CA LEU A 246 17.87 4.36 8.79
C LEU A 246 16.79 3.50 9.44
N HIS A 247 17.09 2.21 9.61
CA HIS A 247 16.19 1.24 10.23
C HIS A 247 15.76 1.69 11.63
N GLY A 248 14.44 1.71 11.85
CA GLY A 248 13.86 2.10 13.13
C GLY A 248 13.91 3.61 13.41
N ILE A 249 14.41 4.46 12.51
CA ILE A 249 14.38 5.92 12.67
C ILE A 249 13.29 6.49 11.77
N LYS A 250 12.17 6.88 12.37
CA LYS A 250 11.13 7.69 11.73
C LYS A 250 11.33 9.17 12.10
N GLN A 251 10.65 10.08 11.44
CA GLN A 251 10.70 11.53 11.69
C GLN A 251 10.77 11.96 13.18
N LYS A 252 9.96 11.39 14.09
CA LYS A 252 10.05 11.74 15.54
C LYS A 252 11.41 11.40 16.14
N ARG A 253 12.01 10.28 15.77
CA ARG A 253 13.36 9.89 16.21
C ARG A 253 14.43 10.70 15.48
N ALA A 254 14.26 10.95 14.17
CA ALA A 254 15.16 11.81 13.41
C ALA A 254 15.25 13.22 14.03
N PHE A 255 14.11 13.80 14.42
CA PHE A 255 14.07 15.08 15.13
C PHE A 255 14.83 15.05 16.45
N ARG A 256 14.72 13.97 17.24
CA ARG A 256 15.48 13.82 18.50
C ARG A 256 16.99 13.76 18.23
N PHE A 257 17.43 13.07 17.17
CA PHE A 257 18.83 13.07 16.74
C PHE A 257 19.29 14.45 16.29
N GLU A 258 18.46 15.19 15.55
CA GLU A 258 18.76 16.55 15.11
C GLU A 258 18.97 17.49 16.32
N GLN A 259 18.09 17.41 17.33
CA GLN A 259 18.27 18.15 18.60
C GLN A 259 19.56 17.74 19.34
N ALA A 260 20.02 16.51 19.15
CA ALA A 260 21.30 16.04 19.68
C ALA A 260 22.52 16.45 18.82
N GLY A 261 22.31 17.12 17.69
CA GLY A 261 23.36 17.60 16.78
C GLY A 261 23.72 16.62 15.65
N ILE A 262 22.93 15.56 15.44
CA ILE A 262 23.10 14.60 14.34
C ILE A 262 21.92 14.76 13.38
N LYS A 263 22.17 15.31 12.20
CA LYS A 263 21.16 15.60 11.18
C LYS A 263 21.20 14.64 10.02
N THR A 264 22.36 14.05 9.74
CA THR A 264 22.60 13.27 8.52
C THR A 264 23.22 11.91 8.78
N ILE A 265 23.03 10.98 7.83
CA ILE A 265 23.64 9.64 7.86
C ILE A 265 25.17 9.72 8.03
N PRO A 266 25.92 10.56 7.29
CA PRO A 266 27.37 10.69 7.50
C PRO A 266 27.76 11.16 8.91
N GLN A 267 26.96 12.05 9.52
CA GLN A 267 27.19 12.48 10.90
C GLN A 267 26.95 11.33 11.89
N MET A 268 25.90 10.53 11.66
CA MET A 268 25.59 9.36 12.49
C MET A 268 26.68 8.29 12.40
N ALA A 269 27.16 7.98 11.20
CA ALA A 269 28.24 7.01 10.98
C ALA A 269 29.56 7.42 11.69
N LYS A 270 29.87 8.71 11.69
CA LYS A 270 31.08 9.28 12.34
C LYS A 270 30.91 9.57 13.84
N ALA A 271 29.74 9.32 14.41
CA ALA A 271 29.47 9.62 15.81
C ALA A 271 30.40 8.84 16.76
N LYS A 272 31.08 9.55 17.67
CA LYS A 272 32.03 8.95 18.63
C LYS A 272 31.40 8.71 20.01
N ASN A 273 30.83 9.76 20.61
CA ASN A 273 30.28 9.70 21.97
C ASN A 273 28.80 9.25 21.96
N LEU A 274 28.58 7.95 21.81
CA LEU A 274 27.24 7.36 21.72
C LEU A 274 26.45 7.47 23.03
N GLU A 275 27.14 7.49 24.18
CA GLU A 275 26.52 7.67 25.50
C GLU A 275 25.85 9.04 25.61
N ARG A 276 26.56 10.11 25.21
CA ARG A 276 26.00 11.46 25.20
C ARG A 276 24.83 11.60 24.23
N ILE A 277 24.90 10.94 23.07
CA ILE A 277 23.80 10.93 22.08
C ILE A 277 22.59 10.20 22.65
N SER A 278 22.79 9.03 23.26
CA SER A 278 21.76 8.27 23.98
C SER A 278 21.04 9.14 25.00
N GLN A 279 21.78 9.85 25.87
CA GLN A 279 21.23 10.77 26.86
C GLN A 279 20.44 11.94 26.24
N LYS A 280 21.04 12.67 25.28
CA LYS A 280 20.38 13.82 24.62
C LYS A 280 19.14 13.42 23.84
N THR A 281 19.20 12.29 23.16
CA THR A 281 18.06 11.78 22.41
C THR A 281 17.04 11.11 23.32
N ASN A 282 17.39 10.71 24.55
CA ASN A 282 16.60 9.86 25.43
C ASN A 282 16.18 8.53 24.73
N LEU A 283 17.14 7.94 24.00
CA LEU A 283 17.01 6.63 23.35
C LEU A 283 18.01 5.66 23.97
N PRO A 284 17.70 4.35 24.08
CA PRO A 284 18.64 3.37 24.59
C PRO A 284 19.98 3.35 23.83
N LYS A 285 21.09 3.16 24.54
CA LYS A 285 22.43 3.13 23.94
C LYS A 285 22.57 2.10 22.82
N ASN A 286 22.07 0.89 23.03
CA ASN A 286 22.08 -0.18 22.03
C ASN A 286 21.33 0.21 20.74
N PHE A 287 20.28 1.04 20.84
CA PHE A 287 19.57 1.56 19.69
C PHE A 287 20.43 2.58 18.93
N VAL A 288 21.12 3.48 19.64
CA VAL A 288 22.06 4.45 19.04
C VAL A 288 23.23 3.75 18.37
N GLU A 289 23.77 2.69 18.97
CA GLU A 289 24.81 1.84 18.39
C GLU A 289 24.33 1.16 17.10
N LYS A 290 23.16 0.52 17.11
CA LYS A 290 22.55 -0.06 15.90
C LYS A 290 22.29 0.99 14.82
N ALA A 291 21.84 2.19 15.19
CA ALA A 291 21.63 3.27 14.25
C ALA A 291 22.95 3.75 13.60
N LYS A 292 24.06 3.80 14.36
CA LYS A 292 25.39 4.08 13.81
C LYS A 292 25.84 2.98 12.85
N LEU A 293 25.72 1.72 13.23
CA LEU A 293 26.06 0.59 12.36
C LEU A 293 25.23 0.60 11.08
N ASN A 294 23.93 0.92 11.19
CA ASN A 294 23.06 1.03 10.03
C ASN A 294 23.46 2.22 9.13
N ALA A 295 23.89 3.34 9.70
CA ALA A 295 24.45 4.45 8.92
C ALA A 295 25.72 4.06 8.17
N ILE A 296 26.62 3.30 8.80
CA ILE A 296 27.84 2.75 8.16
C ILE A 296 27.44 1.80 7.03
N SER A 297 26.53 0.86 7.30
CA SER A 297 26.02 -0.10 6.31
C SER A 297 25.45 0.61 5.08
N VAL A 298 24.62 1.64 5.27
CA VAL A 298 24.05 2.44 4.18
C VAL A 298 25.13 3.19 3.40
N MET A 299 26.10 3.81 4.07
CA MET A 299 27.18 4.54 3.39
C MET A 299 28.10 3.63 2.58
N GLU A 300 28.39 2.44 3.08
CA GLU A 300 29.25 1.44 2.42
C GLU A 300 28.46 0.54 1.47
N ASN A 301 27.13 0.69 1.41
CA ASN A 301 26.21 -0.15 0.66
C ASN A 301 26.47 -1.66 0.82
N ARG A 302 26.73 -2.10 2.05
CA ARG A 302 27.00 -3.52 2.36
C ARG A 302 26.32 -3.95 3.65
N ILE A 303 26.03 -5.23 3.74
CA ILE A 303 25.48 -5.83 4.97
C ILE A 303 26.62 -5.96 5.98
N LEU A 304 26.38 -5.54 7.22
CA LEU A 304 27.29 -5.77 8.34
C LEU A 304 26.81 -6.96 9.15
N ARG A 305 27.75 -7.81 9.56
CA ARG A 305 27.50 -9.02 10.35
C ARG A 305 27.94 -8.83 11.79
N SER A 306 27.11 -9.27 12.73
CA SER A 306 27.45 -9.37 14.14
C SER A 306 28.43 -10.52 14.39
N SER A 307 29.25 -10.43 15.45
CA SER A 307 30.19 -11.50 15.84
C SER A 307 29.50 -12.80 16.23
N GLU A 308 28.25 -12.73 16.71
CA GLU A 308 27.41 -13.89 17.01
C GLU A 308 26.25 -13.94 16.00
N THR A 309 26.31 -14.87 15.05
CA THR A 309 25.23 -15.11 14.09
C THR A 309 24.42 -16.34 14.46
N ASN A 310 23.12 -16.15 14.67
CA ASN A 310 22.18 -17.21 15.04
C ASN A 310 21.20 -17.46 13.89
N LEU A 311 21.71 -17.95 12.76
CA LEU A 311 20.86 -18.47 11.69
C LEU A 311 20.43 -19.90 12.03
N PRO A 312 19.16 -20.27 11.78
CA PRO A 312 18.69 -21.63 12.01
C PRO A 312 19.45 -22.60 11.11
N GLN A 313 19.79 -23.78 11.64
CA GLN A 313 20.48 -24.86 10.94
C GLN A 313 19.77 -26.19 11.20
N ASN A 314 19.96 -27.14 10.27
CA ASN A 314 19.52 -28.54 10.35
C ASN A 314 18.00 -28.75 10.37
N ASN A 315 17.50 -29.55 9.41
CA ASN A 315 16.12 -30.03 9.31
C ASN A 315 15.05 -28.96 9.54
N LEU A 316 15.10 -27.91 8.73
CA LEU A 316 14.21 -26.76 8.82
C LEU A 316 12.94 -26.97 8.00
N MET A 317 11.82 -26.50 8.54
CA MET A 317 10.52 -26.53 7.88
C MET A 317 9.93 -25.12 7.93
N PHE A 318 9.74 -24.54 6.75
CA PHE A 318 9.34 -23.15 6.60
C PHE A 318 7.83 -23.05 6.44
N PHE A 319 7.20 -22.09 7.09
CA PHE A 319 5.77 -21.87 6.93
C PHE A 319 5.39 -20.40 7.04
N ASP A 320 4.26 -20.08 6.42
CA ASP A 320 3.60 -18.78 6.41
C ASP A 320 2.08 -18.99 6.41
N ILE A 321 1.34 -18.05 7.01
CA ILE A 321 -0.11 -18.14 7.13
C ILE A 321 -0.81 -16.91 6.54
N GLU A 322 -1.99 -17.13 5.96
CA GLU A 322 -2.89 -16.04 5.58
C GLU A 322 -4.12 -16.00 6.48
N THR A 323 -4.46 -14.79 6.93
CA THR A 323 -5.52 -14.55 7.91
C THR A 323 -6.64 -13.67 7.37
N ASP A 324 -7.74 -13.57 8.12
CA ASP A 324 -8.70 -12.48 7.94
C ASP A 324 -8.09 -11.11 8.32
N LEU A 325 -8.81 -10.03 8.01
CA LEU A 325 -8.37 -8.66 8.30
C LEU A 325 -8.17 -8.36 9.80
N ASN A 326 -8.81 -9.14 10.69
CA ASN A 326 -8.64 -9.03 12.13
C ASN A 326 -7.56 -9.98 12.70
N GLN A 327 -6.90 -10.76 11.84
CA GLN A 327 -5.83 -11.69 12.23
C GLN A 327 -6.26 -12.74 13.26
N ARG A 328 -7.53 -13.15 13.22
CA ARG A 328 -8.14 -14.12 14.16
C ARG A 328 -8.31 -15.50 13.55
N ARG A 329 -8.63 -15.57 12.25
CA ARG A 329 -8.89 -16.81 11.51
C ARG A 329 -7.85 -17.04 10.44
N ILE A 330 -7.47 -18.29 10.27
CA ILE A 330 -6.50 -18.73 9.26
C ILE A 330 -7.28 -19.41 8.14
N TRP A 331 -6.96 -19.07 6.90
CA TRP A 331 -7.60 -19.68 5.72
C TRP A 331 -6.60 -20.29 4.74
N LEU A 332 -5.31 -19.99 4.87
CA LEU A 332 -4.24 -20.64 4.12
C LEU A 332 -3.02 -20.84 5.01
N ILE A 333 -2.39 -22.00 4.92
CA ILE A 333 -1.08 -22.30 5.50
C ILE A 333 -0.23 -22.87 4.37
N GLY A 334 0.89 -22.21 4.07
CA GLY A 334 1.91 -22.72 3.16
C GLY A 334 3.03 -23.36 3.97
N ILE A 335 3.56 -24.48 3.50
CA ILE A 335 4.68 -25.17 4.14
C ILE A 335 5.69 -25.65 3.11
N LEU A 336 6.97 -25.55 3.45
CA LEU A 336 8.09 -26.05 2.66
C LEU A 336 9.01 -26.89 3.54
N HIS A 337 9.18 -28.16 3.17
CA HIS A 337 10.08 -29.11 3.83
C HIS A 337 10.70 -30.02 2.77
N ASP A 338 12.01 -30.23 2.80
CA ASP A 338 12.75 -31.06 1.83
C ASP A 338 12.42 -30.72 0.36
N GLU A 339 12.46 -29.43 0.02
CA GLU A 339 12.12 -28.88 -1.32
C GLU A 339 10.67 -29.12 -1.79
N LYS A 340 9.83 -29.74 -0.97
CA LYS A 340 8.41 -29.99 -1.26
C LYS A 340 7.55 -28.91 -0.62
N PHE A 341 6.84 -28.18 -1.47
CA PHE A 341 5.89 -27.16 -1.06
C PHE A 341 4.46 -27.73 -1.05
N GLU A 342 3.76 -27.54 0.06
CA GLU A 342 2.35 -27.95 0.23
C GLU A 342 1.52 -26.78 0.80
N GLN A 343 0.23 -26.76 0.50
CA GLN A 343 -0.71 -25.75 0.99
C GLN A 343 -1.95 -26.39 1.58
N PHE A 344 -2.34 -25.91 2.77
CA PHE A 344 -3.59 -26.24 3.43
C PHE A 344 -4.54 -25.06 3.28
N PHE A 345 -5.65 -25.25 2.58
CA PHE A 345 -6.60 -24.17 2.25
C PHE A 345 -7.98 -24.48 2.82
N ALA A 346 -8.55 -23.51 3.54
CA ALA A 346 -9.94 -23.52 3.95
C ALA A 346 -10.76 -22.70 2.94
N LYS A 347 -11.69 -23.34 2.20
CA LYS A 347 -12.55 -22.62 1.23
C LYS A 347 -13.57 -21.71 1.91
N ASP A 348 -13.85 -21.95 3.19
CA ASP A 348 -14.74 -21.14 4.02
C ASP A 348 -14.41 -21.34 5.50
N TRP A 349 -15.05 -20.54 6.36
CA TRP A 349 -14.80 -20.58 7.80
C TRP A 349 -15.22 -21.87 8.50
N LYS A 350 -16.06 -22.73 7.88
CA LYS A 350 -16.40 -24.04 8.42
C LYS A 350 -15.25 -25.03 8.20
N GLN A 351 -14.41 -24.79 7.20
CA GLN A 351 -13.29 -25.66 6.83
C GLN A 351 -11.98 -25.32 7.57
N GLU A 352 -11.91 -24.22 8.32
CA GLU A 352 -10.72 -23.86 9.10
C GLU A 352 -10.28 -25.01 10.02
N LYS A 353 -11.21 -25.64 10.75
CA LYS A 353 -10.89 -26.78 11.62
C LYS A 353 -10.36 -27.99 10.85
N ILE A 354 -10.88 -28.25 9.64
CA ILE A 354 -10.46 -29.38 8.79
C ILE A 354 -9.04 -29.12 8.27
N MET A 355 -8.78 -27.92 7.78
CA MET A 355 -7.46 -27.47 7.34
C MET A 355 -6.42 -27.58 8.45
N LEU A 356 -6.76 -27.11 9.67
CA LEU A 356 -5.86 -27.19 10.83
C LEU A 356 -5.56 -28.64 11.25
N LYS A 357 -6.55 -29.55 11.16
CA LYS A 357 -6.32 -30.98 11.42
C LYS A 357 -5.36 -31.59 10.40
N ALA A 358 -5.59 -31.35 9.11
CA ALA A 358 -4.71 -31.83 8.05
C ALA A 358 -3.27 -31.31 8.23
N PHE A 359 -3.13 -30.04 8.63
CA PHE A 359 -1.84 -29.46 8.97
C PHE A 359 -1.15 -30.16 10.15
N LEU A 360 -1.87 -30.43 11.25
CA LEU A 360 -1.32 -31.18 12.39
C LEU A 360 -0.94 -32.62 12.02
N GLU A 361 -1.75 -33.31 11.21
CA GLU A 361 -1.45 -34.66 10.71
C GLU A 361 -0.21 -34.69 9.83
N PHE A 362 0.01 -33.65 9.03
CA PHE A 362 1.24 -33.48 8.25
C PHE A 362 2.45 -33.33 9.16
N LEU A 363 2.38 -32.43 10.16
CA LEU A 363 3.48 -32.23 11.13
C LEU A 363 3.78 -33.49 11.94
N GLY A 364 2.77 -34.26 12.33
CA GLY A 364 2.94 -35.49 13.10
C GLY A 364 3.71 -36.61 12.37
N LYS A 365 3.85 -36.53 11.05
CA LYS A 365 4.64 -37.49 10.24
C LYS A 365 6.12 -37.12 10.17
N LYS A 366 6.53 -36.02 10.80
CA LYS A 366 7.88 -35.44 10.69
C LYS A 366 8.51 -35.41 12.07
N SER A 367 9.78 -35.84 12.17
CA SER A 367 10.52 -35.88 13.43
C SER A 367 11.78 -35.02 13.37
N GLY A 368 12.14 -34.44 14.51
CA GLY A 368 13.36 -33.63 14.66
C GLY A 368 13.40 -32.36 13.81
N VAL A 369 12.24 -31.84 13.38
CA VAL A 369 12.14 -30.62 12.56
C VAL A 369 12.12 -29.38 13.44
N THR A 370 12.65 -28.27 12.93
CA THR A 370 12.45 -26.93 13.51
C THR A 370 11.59 -26.10 12.57
N LEU A 371 10.49 -25.57 13.09
CA LEU A 371 9.61 -24.68 12.33
C LEU A 371 10.22 -23.28 12.22
N VAL A 372 10.13 -22.69 11.03
CA VAL A 372 10.65 -21.36 10.74
C VAL A 372 9.55 -20.53 10.09
N SER A 373 9.26 -19.37 10.67
CA SER A 373 8.36 -18.37 10.08
C SER A 373 9.02 -16.99 10.05
N TYR A 374 8.34 -15.98 9.49
CA TYR A 374 8.89 -14.64 9.38
C TYR A 374 7.86 -13.57 9.74
N SER A 375 8.01 -12.98 10.93
CA SER A 375 7.16 -11.85 11.33
C SER A 375 7.85 -10.82 12.21
N GLY A 376 8.90 -11.22 12.92
CA GLY A 376 9.61 -10.38 13.88
C GLY A 376 8.92 -10.28 15.24
N THR A 377 7.79 -10.96 15.42
CA THR A 377 6.93 -10.95 16.62
C THR A 377 6.42 -12.33 17.02
N ASN A 378 6.82 -13.41 16.34
CA ASN A 378 6.21 -14.75 16.42
C ASN A 378 4.72 -14.77 16.04
N PHE A 379 4.29 -13.88 15.13
CA PHE A 379 2.89 -13.73 14.74
C PHE A 379 2.27 -15.05 14.28
N ASP A 380 2.88 -15.70 13.29
CA ASP A 380 2.37 -16.91 12.63
C ASP A 380 2.16 -18.03 13.64
N TRP A 381 3.17 -18.25 14.46
CA TRP A 381 3.15 -19.21 15.56
C TRP A 381 2.02 -18.95 16.55
N SER A 382 1.90 -17.72 17.03
CA SER A 382 0.87 -17.34 18.01
C SER A 382 -0.54 -17.45 17.43
N VAL A 383 -0.73 -17.06 16.18
CA VAL A 383 -2.04 -17.14 15.51
C VAL A 383 -2.44 -18.58 15.26
N VAL A 384 -1.52 -19.46 14.84
CA VAL A 384 -1.79 -20.91 14.73
C VAL A 384 -2.19 -21.50 16.09
N CYS A 385 -1.43 -21.23 17.15
CA CYS A 385 -1.76 -21.71 18.50
C CYS A 385 -3.18 -21.27 18.93
N ASN A 386 -3.53 -20.00 18.68
CA ASN A 386 -4.84 -19.45 19.01
C ASN A 386 -5.96 -20.08 18.17
N ALA A 387 -5.71 -20.30 16.87
CA ALA A 387 -6.65 -20.95 15.97
C ALA A 387 -6.92 -22.40 16.36
N LEU A 388 -5.89 -23.16 16.77
CA LEU A 388 -6.03 -24.53 17.27
C LEU A 388 -6.91 -24.57 18.53
N LYS A 389 -6.61 -23.73 19.53
CA LYS A 389 -7.40 -23.63 20.77
C LYS A 389 -8.86 -23.25 20.49
N ARG A 390 -9.10 -22.24 19.64
CA ARG A 390 -10.44 -21.80 19.24
C ARG A 390 -11.25 -22.90 18.55
N ASN A 391 -10.59 -23.79 17.81
CA ASN A 391 -11.24 -24.90 17.11
C ASN A 391 -11.31 -26.21 17.94
N GLY A 392 -10.90 -26.17 19.21
CA GLY A 392 -10.89 -27.34 20.10
C GLY A 392 -9.92 -28.43 19.65
N LEU A 393 -8.77 -28.04 19.08
CA LEU A 393 -7.68 -28.94 18.70
C LEU A 393 -6.54 -28.83 19.71
N ASP A 394 -5.82 -29.93 19.96
CA ASP A 394 -4.70 -29.92 20.90
C ASP A 394 -3.52 -29.13 20.31
N CYS A 395 -3.21 -28.00 20.96
CA CYS A 395 -2.10 -27.15 20.59
C CYS A 395 -0.73 -27.78 20.90
N LYS A 396 -0.67 -28.78 21.81
CA LYS A 396 0.61 -29.37 22.25
C LYS A 396 1.42 -29.97 21.12
N ASN A 397 0.77 -30.62 20.16
CA ASN A 397 1.43 -31.22 19.00
C ASN A 397 2.14 -30.20 18.10
N PHE A 398 1.65 -28.96 18.09
CA PHE A 398 2.30 -27.86 17.37
C PHE A 398 3.31 -27.16 18.27
N SER A 399 2.92 -26.81 19.50
CA SER A 399 3.74 -26.00 20.41
C SER A 399 4.96 -26.72 20.99
N SER A 400 5.01 -28.06 20.90
CA SER A 400 6.18 -28.86 21.29
C SER A 400 7.29 -28.85 20.23
N ILE A 401 6.99 -28.47 18.99
CA ILE A 401 7.97 -28.38 17.92
C ILE A 401 8.80 -27.11 18.12
N PRO A 402 10.15 -27.17 18.08
CA PRO A 402 10.97 -25.97 18.13
C PRO A 402 10.59 -24.96 17.04
N HIS A 403 10.52 -23.67 17.38
CA HIS A 403 10.18 -22.60 16.44
C HIS A 403 11.17 -21.45 16.48
N ILE A 404 11.48 -20.94 15.29
CA ILE A 404 12.35 -19.78 15.08
C ILE A 404 11.61 -18.77 14.21
N ASP A 405 11.53 -17.53 14.70
CA ASP A 405 11.14 -16.39 13.88
C ASP A 405 12.39 -15.80 13.23
N LEU A 406 12.55 -16.10 11.93
CA LEU A 406 13.74 -15.78 11.16
C LEU A 406 14.01 -14.27 11.12
N CYS A 407 12.96 -13.44 11.14
CA CYS A 407 13.11 -11.99 11.16
C CYS A 407 13.82 -11.50 12.42
N LYS A 408 13.57 -12.13 13.58
CA LYS A 408 14.28 -11.81 14.83
C LYS A 408 15.75 -12.24 14.75
N SER A 409 16.01 -13.47 14.29
CA SER A 409 17.37 -13.97 14.07
C SER A 409 18.18 -13.04 13.16
N ILE A 410 17.59 -12.60 12.05
CA ILE A 410 18.22 -11.69 11.10
C ILE A 410 18.47 -10.30 11.72
N ARG A 411 17.49 -9.69 12.40
CA ARG A 411 17.66 -8.37 13.06
C ARG A 411 18.70 -8.34 14.18
N ASN A 412 18.99 -9.49 14.77
CA ASN A 412 20.02 -9.63 15.79
C ASN A 412 21.40 -9.89 15.20
N SER A 413 21.46 -10.54 14.02
CA SER A 413 22.70 -11.01 13.41
C SER A 413 23.24 -10.08 12.32
N PHE A 414 22.37 -9.32 11.65
CA PHE A 414 22.73 -8.54 10.45
C PHE A 414 22.16 -7.12 10.45
N ILE A 415 22.98 -6.19 9.98
CA ILE A 415 22.62 -4.80 9.72
C ILE A 415 22.64 -4.57 8.21
N PHE A 416 21.46 -4.38 7.62
CA PHE A 416 21.31 -4.18 6.18
C PHE A 416 21.38 -2.69 5.81
N PRO A 417 21.78 -2.35 4.57
CA PRO A 417 21.79 -0.98 4.07
C PRO A 417 20.39 -0.49 3.64
N ILE A 418 19.33 -1.02 4.27
CA ILE A 418 17.93 -0.67 3.96
C ILE A 418 17.14 -0.37 5.24
N GLN A 419 16.08 0.43 5.09
CA GLN A 419 15.27 0.90 6.21
C GLN A 419 14.36 -0.21 6.79
N LYS A 420 13.86 -1.12 5.94
CA LYS A 420 12.80 -2.05 6.31
C LYS A 420 13.30 -3.49 6.29
N TYR A 421 12.88 -4.25 7.30
CA TYR A 421 13.11 -5.68 7.42
C TYR A 421 11.79 -6.44 7.22
N ALA A 422 10.89 -5.93 6.37
CA ALA A 422 9.78 -6.76 5.93
C ALA A 422 10.33 -7.82 4.96
N LEU A 423 9.63 -8.95 4.86
CA LEU A 423 10.10 -10.11 4.11
C LEU A 423 10.45 -9.76 2.66
N LYS A 424 9.54 -9.05 1.99
CA LYS A 424 9.71 -8.58 0.61
C LYS A 424 10.86 -7.60 0.44
N ASP A 425 11.10 -6.72 1.41
CA ASP A 425 12.18 -5.74 1.34
C ASP A 425 13.54 -6.44 1.39
N LEU A 426 13.73 -7.40 2.31
CA LEU A 426 14.97 -8.18 2.40
C LEU A 426 15.16 -9.12 1.21
N GLY A 427 14.09 -9.82 0.79
CA GLY A 427 14.12 -10.71 -0.37
C GLY A 427 14.58 -9.97 -1.62
N LYS A 428 13.95 -8.82 -1.94
CA LYS A 428 14.33 -8.00 -3.10
C LYS A 428 15.77 -7.50 -2.99
N HIS A 429 16.20 -7.05 -1.80
CA HIS A 429 17.57 -6.58 -1.60
C HIS A 429 18.62 -7.67 -1.85
N LEU A 430 18.30 -8.92 -1.49
CA LEU A 430 19.18 -10.07 -1.71
C LEU A 430 19.02 -10.74 -3.09
N GLY A 431 18.17 -10.18 -3.96
CA GLY A 431 17.97 -10.66 -5.34
C GLY A 431 16.92 -11.76 -5.49
N TYR A 432 15.97 -11.90 -4.55
CA TYR A 432 14.81 -12.78 -4.72
C TYR A 432 13.75 -12.10 -5.61
N GLU A 433 13.34 -12.79 -6.67
CA GLU A 433 12.31 -12.32 -7.59
C GLU A 433 10.92 -12.82 -7.15
N PHE A 434 10.15 -11.94 -6.53
CA PHE A 434 8.76 -12.22 -6.18
C PHE A 434 7.89 -12.21 -7.44
N LYS A 435 7.01 -13.20 -7.58
CA LYS A 435 6.08 -13.31 -8.72
C LYS A 435 5.05 -12.19 -8.75
N HIS A 436 4.62 -11.72 -7.57
CA HIS A 436 3.66 -10.63 -7.40
C HIS A 436 4.26 -9.51 -6.53
N PRO A 437 5.17 -8.67 -7.09
CA PRO A 437 5.92 -7.69 -6.32
C PRO A 437 5.07 -6.54 -5.76
N ASP A 438 3.89 -6.31 -6.35
CA ASP A 438 2.94 -5.25 -5.98
C ASP A 438 1.83 -5.73 -5.04
N MET A 439 1.70 -7.05 -4.84
CA MET A 439 0.68 -7.61 -3.95
C MET A 439 1.15 -7.52 -2.48
N GLY A 440 0.25 -7.18 -1.57
CA GLY A 440 0.52 -7.15 -0.12
C GLY A 440 -0.54 -7.89 0.69
N GLY A 441 -0.22 -8.27 1.94
CA GLY A 441 -1.11 -9.07 2.80
C GLY A 441 -2.52 -8.49 3.01
N LEU A 442 -2.70 -7.16 2.98
CA LEU A 442 -4.03 -6.55 3.05
C LEU A 442 -4.90 -6.89 1.83
N TYR A 443 -4.32 -6.92 0.63
CA TYR A 443 -5.01 -7.37 -0.58
C TYR A 443 -5.40 -8.83 -0.47
N VAL A 444 -4.47 -9.67 -0.01
CA VAL A 444 -4.64 -11.13 0.13
C VAL A 444 -5.79 -11.45 1.10
N ALA A 445 -5.80 -10.84 2.28
CA ALA A 445 -6.88 -10.97 3.25
C ALA A 445 -8.23 -10.46 2.69
N SER A 446 -8.23 -9.33 1.98
CA SER A 446 -9.43 -8.76 1.36
C SER A 446 -10.00 -9.67 0.27
N ALA A 447 -9.13 -10.27 -0.56
CA ALA A 447 -9.53 -11.18 -1.64
C ALA A 447 -10.25 -12.41 -1.08
N TYR A 448 -9.77 -12.98 0.03
CA TYR A 448 -10.45 -14.09 0.70
C TYR A 448 -11.80 -13.69 1.30
N LEU A 449 -11.89 -12.54 1.98
CA LEU A 449 -13.17 -12.08 2.52
C LEU A 449 -14.22 -11.85 1.44
N LEU A 450 -13.82 -11.28 0.29
CA LEU A 450 -14.68 -11.11 -0.86
C LEU A 450 -15.09 -12.45 -1.49
N HIS A 451 -14.19 -13.44 -1.54
CA HIS A 451 -14.51 -14.81 -1.95
C HIS A 451 -15.67 -15.40 -1.11
N ILE A 452 -15.58 -15.27 0.21
CA ILE A 452 -16.62 -15.76 1.14
C ILE A 452 -17.91 -14.97 1.01
N LYS A 453 -17.83 -13.64 1.04
CA LYS A 453 -19.01 -12.76 1.07
C LYS A 453 -19.79 -12.79 -0.24
N GLU A 454 -19.09 -12.75 -1.37
CA GLU A 454 -19.69 -12.64 -2.70
C GLU A 454 -19.84 -13.99 -3.41
N LYS A 455 -19.40 -15.09 -2.78
CA LYS A 455 -19.34 -16.45 -3.38
C LYS A 455 -18.63 -16.46 -4.75
N ARG A 456 -17.68 -15.54 -4.95
CA ARG A 456 -16.88 -15.43 -6.17
C ARG A 456 -15.69 -16.36 -6.11
N LYS A 457 -15.15 -16.81 -7.24
CA LYS A 457 -13.89 -17.57 -7.26
C LYS A 457 -12.77 -16.75 -6.61
N ILE A 458 -12.00 -17.36 -5.71
CA ILE A 458 -10.83 -16.73 -5.11
C ILE A 458 -9.77 -16.44 -6.18
N ASP A 459 -9.10 -15.30 -6.08
CA ASP A 459 -8.00 -14.93 -6.96
C ASP A 459 -6.84 -15.93 -6.77
N SER A 460 -6.46 -16.68 -7.81
CA SER A 460 -5.44 -17.72 -7.70
C SER A 460 -4.05 -17.18 -7.34
N ARG A 461 -3.80 -15.89 -7.58
CA ARG A 461 -2.52 -15.23 -7.25
C ARG A 461 -2.25 -15.22 -5.75
N VAL A 462 -3.26 -15.36 -4.89
CA VAL A 462 -3.05 -15.42 -3.42
C VAL A 462 -2.29 -16.68 -3.00
N PHE A 463 -2.47 -17.79 -3.72
CA PHE A 463 -1.72 -19.03 -3.45
C PHE A 463 -0.26 -18.89 -3.84
N GLU A 464 0.01 -18.17 -4.94
CA GLU A 464 1.37 -17.88 -5.40
C GLU A 464 2.07 -16.88 -4.48
N TYR A 465 1.34 -15.89 -3.96
CA TYR A 465 1.82 -14.97 -2.94
C TYR A 465 2.31 -15.72 -1.70
N ASN A 466 1.47 -16.59 -1.13
CA ASN A 466 1.84 -17.36 0.06
C ASN A 466 3.00 -18.32 -0.23
N LYS A 467 3.04 -18.94 -1.42
CA LYS A 467 4.18 -19.75 -1.85
C LYS A 467 5.48 -18.96 -1.85
N ASP A 468 5.49 -17.76 -2.40
CA ASP A 468 6.68 -16.91 -2.41
C ASP A 468 7.12 -16.53 -0.99
N ASP A 469 6.18 -16.17 -0.11
CA ASP A 469 6.48 -15.79 1.28
C ASP A 469 7.06 -16.98 2.09
N VAL A 470 6.76 -18.23 1.73
CA VAL A 470 7.45 -19.42 2.28
C VAL A 470 8.80 -19.68 1.61
N CYS A 471 8.85 -19.70 0.27
CA CYS A 471 10.03 -20.08 -0.51
C CYS A 471 11.20 -19.11 -0.37
N VAL A 472 10.94 -17.83 -0.06
CA VAL A 472 12.00 -16.85 0.18
C VAL A 472 12.78 -17.13 1.47
N LEU A 473 12.20 -17.81 2.47
CA LEU A 473 12.85 -18.04 3.77
C LEU A 473 14.16 -18.85 3.68
N PRO A 474 14.21 -20.04 3.04
CA PRO A 474 15.48 -20.74 2.83
C PRO A 474 16.45 -19.96 1.95
N TYR A 475 15.95 -19.18 0.99
CA TYR A 475 16.78 -18.31 0.14
C TYR A 475 17.50 -17.25 0.98
N LEU A 476 16.80 -16.59 1.91
CA LEU A 476 17.40 -15.61 2.82
C LEU A 476 18.53 -16.22 3.64
N ILE A 477 18.31 -17.41 4.22
CA ILE A 477 19.32 -18.10 5.02
C ILE A 477 20.57 -18.37 4.17
N LYS A 478 20.38 -19.01 3.01
CA LYS A 478 21.49 -19.33 2.09
C LYS A 478 22.29 -18.10 1.66
N LYS A 479 21.62 -16.99 1.36
CA LYS A 479 22.30 -15.74 0.98
C LYS A 479 23.10 -15.13 2.14
N LEU A 480 22.57 -15.21 3.36
CA LEU A 480 23.19 -14.64 4.54
C LEU A 480 24.33 -15.48 5.13
N GLU A 481 24.41 -16.77 4.81
CA GLU A 481 25.58 -17.60 5.12
C GLU A 481 26.86 -17.10 4.44
N HIS A 482 26.73 -16.43 3.29
CA HIS A 482 27.83 -15.91 2.49
C HIS A 482 28.13 -14.42 2.73
N VAL A 483 27.47 -13.79 3.71
CA VAL A 483 27.76 -12.43 4.19
C VAL A 483 28.79 -12.49 5.31
#